data_AF-I7AS22-F1
#
_entry.id   AF-I7AS22-F1
#
_cell.length_a   1.000
_cell.length_b   1.000
_cell.length_c   1.000
_cell.angle_alpha   90.00
_cell.angle_beta   90.00
_cell.angle_gamma   90.00
#
_symmetry.space_group_name_H-M   'P 1'
#
loop_
_entity.id
_entity.type
_entity.pdbx_description
1 polymer ?
#
loop_
_entity_poly.entity_id
_entity_poly.type
_entity_poly.pdbx_seq_one_letter_code
_entity_poly.pdbx_strand_id
1 'polypeptide(L)'
;MISCVYPFMDRLYKDVSEEFLSGLKRYINDEISYSELERLSTRESLAFNSHKWNEVIEKKSLEALGIKRRMYDEILQIEEHIKTMEKLEKGEDFDVDLEGLLSHSGIVGRNRSHPPGYENTSLYLPPFPSLPMVSFLNDSETESSEEGRRLQ
;
A
#
# COMPACT_ATOMS: atom_id res chain seq x y z
N MET A 1 -2.59 -47.64 -0.14
CA MET A 1 -3.82 -46.89 -0.48
C MET A 1 -3.45 -45.61 -1.26
N ILE A 2 -2.76 -45.75 -2.41
CA ILE A 2 -2.15 -44.62 -3.17
C ILE A 2 -2.59 -44.62 -4.66
N SER A 3 -3.26 -45.68 -5.13
CA SER A 3 -3.56 -45.86 -6.56
C SER A 3 -4.75 -45.05 -7.10
N CYS A 4 -5.57 -44.42 -6.25
CA CYS A 4 -6.76 -43.67 -6.71
C CYS A 4 -6.50 -42.20 -7.04
N VAL A 5 -5.39 -41.60 -6.59
CA VAL A 5 -5.12 -40.15 -6.79
C VAL A 5 -4.43 -39.88 -8.14
N TYR A 6 -3.61 -40.82 -8.62
CA TYR A 6 -2.90 -40.72 -9.90
C TYR A 6 -3.79 -40.54 -11.13
N PRO A 7 -4.85 -41.36 -11.37
CA PRO A 7 -5.65 -41.24 -12.59
C PRO A 7 -6.49 -39.94 -12.65
N PHE A 8 -6.73 -39.28 -11.51
CA PHE A 8 -7.41 -37.99 -11.45
C PHE A 8 -6.45 -36.85 -11.82
N MET A 9 -5.21 -36.88 -11.32
CA MET A 9 -4.20 -35.87 -11.62
C MET A 9 -3.78 -35.90 -13.09
N ASP A 10 -3.69 -37.08 -13.70
CA ASP A 10 -3.39 -37.22 -15.13
C ASP A 10 -4.50 -36.62 -16.02
N ARG A 11 -5.77 -36.78 -15.61
CA ARG A 11 -6.91 -36.15 -16.31
C ARG A 11 -6.90 -34.64 -16.15
N LEU A 12 -6.73 -34.15 -14.92
CA LEU A 12 -6.68 -32.72 -14.65
C LEU A 12 -5.54 -32.03 -15.40
N TYR A 13 -4.36 -32.64 -15.39
CA TYR A 13 -3.21 -32.13 -16.14
C TYR A 13 -3.50 -32.08 -17.64
N LYS A 14 -4.08 -33.15 -18.20
CA LYS A 14 -4.44 -33.20 -19.61
C LYS A 14 -5.45 -32.12 -19.99
N ASP A 15 -6.52 -31.97 -19.22
CA ASP A 15 -7.58 -30.99 -19.47
C ASP A 15 -7.02 -29.56 -19.44
N VAL A 16 -6.18 -29.25 -18.43
CA VAL A 16 -5.56 -27.93 -18.29
C VAL A 16 -4.53 -27.66 -19.40
N SER A 17 -3.77 -28.68 -19.81
CA SER A 17 -2.81 -28.57 -20.91
C SER A 17 -3.49 -28.32 -22.26
N GLU A 18 -4.60 -29.03 -22.53
CA GLU A 18 -5.42 -28.82 -23.73
C GLU A 18 -6.04 -27.42 -23.74
N GLU A 19 -6.52 -26.94 -22.60
CA GLU A 19 -7.04 -25.58 -22.45
C GLU A 19 -5.94 -24.53 -22.71
N PHE A 20 -4.74 -24.70 -22.16
CA PHE A 20 -3.61 -23.80 -22.40
C PHE A 20 -3.18 -23.79 -23.87
N LEU A 21 -3.09 -24.96 -24.51
CA LEU A 21 -2.80 -25.07 -25.95
C LEU A 21 -3.86 -24.39 -26.81
N SER A 22 -5.14 -24.51 -26.44
CA SER A 22 -6.22 -23.78 -27.11
C SER A 22 -6.09 -22.27 -26.92
N GLY A 23 -5.70 -21.82 -25.72
CA GLY A 23 -5.43 -20.42 -25.41
C GLY A 23 -4.28 -19.84 -26.24
N LEU A 24 -3.18 -20.58 -26.38
CA LEU A 24 -2.05 -20.16 -27.22
C LEU A 24 -2.46 -19.94 -28.68
N LYS A 25 -3.27 -20.85 -29.24
CA LYS A 25 -3.79 -20.70 -30.62
C LYS A 25 -4.66 -19.46 -30.76
N ARG A 26 -5.53 -19.20 -29.77
CA ARG A 26 -6.40 -18.02 -29.75
C ARG A 26 -5.60 -16.72 -29.59
N TYR A 27 -4.52 -16.74 -28.80
CA TYR A 27 -3.65 -15.57 -28.65
C TYR A 27 -2.90 -15.25 -29.93
N ILE A 28 -2.40 -16.26 -30.65
CA ILE A 28 -1.78 -16.07 -31.97
C ILE A 28 -2.75 -15.46 -32.98
N ASN A 29 -4.05 -15.74 -32.83
CA ASN A 29 -5.12 -15.17 -33.65
C ASN A 29 -5.65 -13.82 -33.13
N ASP A 30 -5.00 -13.20 -32.13
CA ASP A 30 -5.44 -11.97 -31.46
C ASP A 30 -6.87 -12.05 -30.84
N GLU A 31 -7.35 -13.25 -30.52
CA GLU A 31 -8.69 -13.48 -29.96
C GLU A 31 -8.74 -13.38 -28.42
N ILE A 32 -7.59 -13.39 -27.74
CA ILE A 32 -7.48 -13.23 -26.30
C ILE A 32 -6.37 -12.25 -25.93
N SER A 33 -6.50 -11.63 -24.78
CA SER A 33 -5.51 -10.70 -24.24
C SER A 33 -4.31 -11.43 -23.63
N TYR A 34 -3.18 -10.72 -23.50
CA TYR A 34 -1.98 -11.26 -22.83
C TYR A 34 -2.26 -11.66 -21.37
N SER A 35 -3.09 -10.90 -20.64
CA SER A 35 -3.45 -11.22 -19.26
C SER A 35 -4.26 -12.52 -19.16
N GLU A 36 -5.12 -12.81 -20.14
CA GLU A 36 -5.82 -14.09 -20.21
C GLU A 36 -4.87 -15.24 -20.52
N LEU A 37 -3.87 -15.04 -21.39
CA LEU A 37 -2.85 -16.04 -21.66
C LEU A 37 -1.97 -16.32 -20.43
N GLU A 38 -1.56 -15.28 -19.71
CA GLU A 38 -0.79 -15.39 -18.47
C GLU A 38 -1.56 -16.17 -17.40
N ARG A 39 -2.87 -15.93 -17.29
CA ARG A 39 -3.75 -16.70 -16.40
C ARG A 39 -3.78 -18.18 -16.76
N LEU A 40 -3.90 -18.53 -18.04
CA LEU A 40 -3.91 -19.92 -18.51
C LEU A 40 -2.54 -20.60 -18.29
N SER A 41 -1.45 -19.90 -18.56
CA SER A 41 -0.08 -20.40 -18.30
C SER A 41 0.13 -20.66 -16.81
N THR A 42 -0.29 -19.73 -15.95
CA THR A 42 -0.19 -19.90 -14.49
C THR A 42 -0.98 -21.13 -14.03
N ARG A 43 -2.17 -21.34 -14.58
CA ARG A 43 -3.02 -22.50 -14.26
C ARG A 43 -2.36 -23.82 -14.68
N GLU A 44 -1.75 -23.88 -15.86
CA GLU A 44 -1.00 -25.05 -16.34
C GLU A 44 0.22 -25.32 -15.44
N SER A 45 0.99 -24.29 -15.13
CA SER A 45 2.17 -24.40 -14.27
C SER A 45 1.81 -24.88 -12.85
N LEU A 46 0.65 -24.48 -12.34
CA LEU A 46 0.13 -25.00 -11.08
C LEU A 46 -0.27 -26.47 -11.20
N ALA A 47 -0.98 -26.87 -12.26
CA ALA A 47 -1.37 -28.26 -12.47
C ALA A 47 -0.15 -29.20 -12.57
N PHE A 48 0.92 -28.76 -13.25
CA PHE A 48 2.17 -29.51 -13.37
C PHE A 48 2.94 -29.62 -12.05
N ASN A 49 2.93 -28.56 -11.22
CA ASN A 49 3.64 -28.51 -9.94
C ASN A 49 2.78 -28.97 -8.75
N SER A 50 2.06 -30.08 -8.90
CA SER A 50 1.17 -30.65 -7.87
C SER A 50 1.86 -30.91 -6.53
N HIS A 51 3.13 -31.33 -6.57
CA HIS A 51 3.96 -31.55 -5.39
C HIS A 51 4.21 -30.28 -4.55
N LYS A 52 4.04 -29.08 -5.11
CA LYS A 52 4.22 -27.79 -4.42
C LYS A 52 2.90 -27.12 -4.02
N TRP A 53 1.76 -27.76 -4.22
CA TRP A 53 0.46 -27.14 -3.94
C TRP A 53 0.33 -26.66 -2.50
N ASN A 54 0.84 -27.42 -1.53
CA ASN A 54 0.79 -27.01 -0.13
C ASN A 54 1.54 -25.71 0.11
N GLU A 55 2.74 -25.54 -0.47
CA GLU A 55 3.53 -24.30 -0.39
C GLU A 55 2.82 -23.12 -1.06
N VAL A 56 2.20 -23.36 -2.22
CA VAL A 56 1.43 -22.34 -2.94
C VAL A 56 0.20 -21.93 -2.14
N ILE A 57 -0.54 -22.89 -1.57
CA ILE A 57 -1.71 -22.64 -0.73
C ILE A 57 -1.31 -21.82 0.49
N GLU A 58 -0.24 -22.21 1.18
CA GLU A 58 0.28 -21.49 2.33
C GLU A 58 0.64 -20.05 1.96
N LYS A 59 1.44 -19.84 0.92
CA LYS A 59 1.81 -18.50 0.43
C LYS A 59 0.58 -17.66 0.09
N LYS A 60 -0.37 -18.21 -0.67
CA LYS A 60 -1.59 -17.49 -1.06
C LYS A 60 -2.52 -17.19 0.11
N SER A 61 -2.58 -18.09 1.09
CA SER A 61 -3.32 -17.85 2.33
C SER A 61 -2.72 -16.69 3.15
N LEU A 62 -1.38 -16.61 3.23
CA LEU A 62 -0.69 -15.50 3.89
C LEU A 62 -0.92 -14.17 3.17
N GLU A 63 -0.84 -14.17 1.83
CA GLU A 63 -1.18 -13.00 1.01
C GLU A 63 -2.63 -12.54 1.28
N ALA A 64 -3.59 -13.48 1.29
CA ALA A 64 -4.99 -13.18 1.56
C ALA A 64 -5.21 -12.64 2.98
N LEU A 65 -4.55 -13.20 3.99
CA LEU A 65 -4.59 -12.69 5.36
C LEU A 65 -4.01 -11.27 5.47
N GLY A 66 -2.92 -10.99 4.74
CA GLY A 66 -2.34 -9.65 4.66
C GLY A 66 -3.30 -8.63 4.04
N ILE A 67 -4.00 -9.00 2.97
CA ILE A 67 -5.04 -8.15 2.35
C ILE A 67 -6.19 -7.93 3.34
N LYS A 68 -6.69 -8.99 3.97
CA LYS A 68 -7.77 -8.92 4.97
C LYS A 68 -7.41 -7.97 6.11
N ARG A 69 -6.18 -8.04 6.62
CA ARG A 69 -5.69 -7.12 7.66
C ARG A 69 -5.74 -5.66 7.19
N ARG A 70 -5.18 -5.35 6.02
CA ARG A 70 -5.19 -3.99 5.46
C ARG A 70 -6.61 -3.44 5.32
N MET A 71 -7.54 -4.26 4.83
CA MET A 71 -8.96 -3.87 4.73
C MET A 71 -9.55 -3.52 6.10
N TYR A 72 -9.26 -4.29 7.16
CA TYR A 72 -9.74 -3.94 8.50
C TYR A 72 -9.11 -2.67 9.04
N ASP A 73 -7.82 -2.46 8.82
CA ASP A 73 -7.12 -1.26 9.26
C ASP A 73 -7.72 -0.01 8.57
N GLU A 74 -8.01 -0.09 7.27
CA GLU A 74 -8.70 0.98 6.52
C GLU A 74 -10.13 1.23 7.02
N ILE A 75 -10.91 0.18 7.28
CA ILE A 75 -12.27 0.32 7.85
C ILE A 75 -12.21 1.00 9.21
N LEU A 76 -11.26 0.61 10.07
CA LEU A 76 -11.10 1.19 11.40
C LEU A 76 -10.80 2.70 11.32
N GLN A 77 -9.94 3.11 10.39
CA GLN A 77 -9.64 4.53 10.15
C GLN A 77 -10.88 5.31 9.70
N ILE A 78 -11.69 4.72 8.82
CA ILE A 78 -12.95 5.33 8.38
C ILE A 78 -13.92 5.48 9.57
N GLU A 79 -14.07 4.45 10.39
CA GLU A 79 -14.92 4.49 11.59
C GLU A 79 -14.45 5.54 12.61
N GLU A 80 -13.14 5.65 12.82
CA GLU A 80 -12.56 6.70 13.67
C GLU A 80 -12.90 8.08 13.14
N HIS A 81 -12.75 8.30 11.83
CA HIS A 81 -13.07 9.58 11.21
C HIS A 81 -14.56 9.92 11.35
N ILE A 82 -15.45 8.97 11.12
CA ILE A 82 -16.90 9.14 11.31
C ILE A 82 -17.19 9.54 12.77
N LYS A 83 -16.61 8.83 13.75
CA LYS A 83 -16.80 9.17 15.17
C LYS A 83 -16.31 10.57 15.51
N THR A 84 -15.17 11.00 14.96
CA THR A 84 -14.68 12.36 15.19
C THR A 84 -15.61 13.41 14.59
N MET A 85 -16.16 13.17 13.41
CA MET A 85 -17.16 14.06 12.80
C MET A 85 -18.46 14.11 13.60
N GLU A 86 -18.96 12.98 14.10
CA GLU A 86 -20.16 12.95 14.94
C GLU A 86 -19.97 13.70 16.27
N LYS A 87 -18.80 13.57 16.90
CA LYS A 87 -18.45 14.34 18.11
C LYS A 87 -18.45 15.84 17.84
N LEU A 88 -17.90 16.25 16.70
CA LEU A 88 -17.88 17.65 16.27
C LEU A 88 -19.31 18.19 16.06
N GLU A 89 -20.19 17.40 15.42
CA GLU A 89 -21.59 17.77 15.16
C GLU A 89 -22.40 17.90 16.46
N LYS A 90 -22.16 17.00 17.42
CA LYS A 90 -22.85 16.99 18.72
C LYS A 90 -22.28 18.00 19.71
N GLY A 91 -21.18 18.68 19.38
CA GLY A 91 -20.47 19.59 20.28
C GLY A 91 -19.90 18.89 21.51
N GLU A 92 -19.58 17.60 21.39
CA GLU A 92 -18.96 16.82 22.47
C GLU A 92 -17.48 17.20 22.63
N ASP A 93 -17.01 17.25 23.87
CA ASP A 93 -15.62 17.58 24.18
C ASP A 93 -14.66 16.55 23.59
N PHE A 94 -13.61 17.05 22.92
CA PHE A 94 -12.51 16.23 22.43
C PHE A 94 -11.53 15.97 23.57
N ASP A 95 -11.14 14.72 23.74
CA ASP A 95 -10.03 14.36 24.61
C ASP A 95 -8.74 14.72 23.87
N VAL A 96 -8.27 15.96 24.07
CA VAL A 96 -7.08 16.50 23.41
C VAL A 96 -5.88 16.23 24.31
N ASP A 97 -4.80 15.72 23.72
CA ASP A 97 -3.51 15.67 24.38
C ASP A 97 -3.01 17.10 24.67
N LEU A 98 -3.26 17.55 25.90
CA LEU A 98 -2.86 18.87 26.39
C LEU A 98 -1.33 19.04 26.39
N GLU A 99 -0.57 17.97 26.60
CA GLU A 99 0.89 18.04 26.63
C GLU A 99 1.45 18.27 25.22
N GLY A 100 0.93 17.52 24.24
CA GLY A 100 1.21 17.74 22.82
C GLY A 100 0.82 19.14 22.34
N LEU A 101 -0.36 19.61 22.74
CA LEU A 101 -0.86 20.95 22.39
C LEU A 101 0.03 22.06 22.98
N LEU A 102 0.42 21.94 24.25
CA LEU A 102 1.30 22.90 24.92
C LEU A 102 2.68 22.93 24.27
N SER A 103 3.27 21.77 24.00
CA SER A 103 4.56 21.65 23.29
C SER A 103 4.51 22.34 21.92
N HIS A 104 3.47 22.04 21.12
CA HIS A 104 3.29 22.63 19.81
C HIS A 104 3.06 24.15 19.89
N SER A 105 2.25 24.61 20.84
CA SER A 105 2.01 26.04 21.07
C SER A 105 3.29 26.80 21.43
N GLY A 106 4.20 26.17 22.17
CA GLY A 106 5.51 26.74 22.50
C GLY A 106 6.41 26.88 21.27
N ILE A 107 6.39 25.91 20.36
CA ILE A 107 7.13 25.96 19.10
C ILE A 107 6.59 27.08 18.20
N VAL A 108 5.27 27.15 18.04
CA VAL A 108 4.60 28.20 17.24
C VAL A 108 4.81 29.59 17.86
N GLY A 109 4.74 29.70 19.19
CA GLY A 109 4.96 30.95 19.91
C GLY A 109 6.37 31.50 19.76
N ARG A 110 7.39 30.63 19.79
CA ARG A 110 8.80 31.01 19.55
C ARG A 110 9.05 31.53 18.15
N ASN A 111 8.33 31.01 17.16
CA ASN A 111 8.37 31.54 15.80
C ASN A 111 7.71 32.92 15.69
N ARG A 112 6.84 33.32 16.62
CA ARG A 112 6.17 34.62 16.57
C ARG A 112 6.96 35.73 17.29
N SER A 113 7.86 35.39 18.21
CA SER A 113 8.63 36.35 18.99
C SER A 113 9.86 36.86 18.24
N HIS A 114 10.04 38.17 18.25
CA HIS A 114 11.27 38.81 17.77
C HIS A 114 12.47 38.31 18.59
N PRO A 115 13.62 38.03 17.96
CA PRO A 115 14.85 37.76 18.69
C PRO A 115 15.21 38.93 19.62
N PRO A 116 15.85 38.66 20.77
CA PRO A 116 16.28 39.73 21.69
C PRO A 116 17.10 40.78 20.95
N GLY A 117 16.73 42.05 21.08
CA GLY A 117 17.37 43.18 20.39
C GLY A 117 16.79 43.55 19.01
N TYR A 118 15.81 42.79 18.52
CA TYR A 118 15.06 43.10 17.28
C TYR A 118 13.61 43.55 17.54
N GLU A 119 13.28 43.87 18.79
CA GLU A 119 11.90 44.17 19.22
C GLU A 119 11.29 45.42 18.55
N ASN A 120 12.12 46.37 18.12
CA ASN A 120 11.69 47.67 17.58
C ASN A 120 11.97 47.85 16.08
N THR A 121 12.35 46.79 15.37
CA THR A 121 12.73 46.87 13.96
C THR A 121 11.67 46.25 13.07
N SER A 122 11.26 46.99 12.04
CA SER A 122 10.34 46.52 10.99
C SER A 122 10.97 45.51 10.02
N LEU A 123 12.24 45.15 10.22
CA LEU A 123 12.98 44.21 9.37
C LEU A 123 12.76 42.74 9.77
N TYR A 124 12.17 42.47 10.93
CA TYR A 124 11.86 41.11 11.33
C TYR A 124 10.49 40.70 10.79
N LEU A 125 10.52 39.85 9.77
CA LEU A 125 9.35 39.09 9.35
C LEU A 125 9.31 37.78 10.15
N PRO A 126 8.13 37.26 10.53
CA PRO A 126 8.03 35.95 11.16
C PRO A 126 8.72 34.89 10.28
N PRO A 127 9.25 33.80 10.86
CA PRO A 127 10.01 32.79 10.15
C PRO A 127 9.07 32.04 9.22
N PHE A 128 8.95 32.53 7.99
CA PHE A 128 8.65 31.69 6.85
C PHE A 128 9.84 30.75 6.65
N PRO A 129 9.62 29.50 6.21
CA PRO A 129 10.73 28.62 5.88
C PRO A 129 11.64 29.33 4.89
N SER A 130 12.93 29.38 5.21
CA SER A 130 13.91 30.04 4.35
C SER A 130 13.97 29.33 3.00
N LEU A 131 14.29 30.04 1.90
CA LEU A 131 14.41 29.41 0.58
C LEU A 131 15.27 28.13 0.58
N PRO A 132 16.41 28.06 1.32
CA PRO A 132 17.17 26.81 1.47
C PRO A 132 16.43 25.70 2.22
N MET A 133 15.60 26.06 3.21
CA MET A 133 14.76 25.10 3.94
C MET A 133 13.64 24.56 3.04
N VAL A 134 13.04 25.42 2.22
CA VAL A 134 12.04 25.02 1.22
C VAL A 134 12.65 24.11 0.16
N SER A 135 13.85 24.43 -0.34
CA SER A 135 14.55 23.55 -1.30
C SER A 135 14.88 22.19 -0.69
N PHE A 136 15.39 22.15 0.55
CA PHE A 136 15.67 20.91 1.25
C PHE A 136 14.42 20.02 1.46
N LEU A 137 13.29 20.63 1.85
CA LEU A 137 12.03 19.90 2.01
C LEU A 137 11.52 19.35 0.67
N ASN A 138 11.63 20.12 -0.41
CA ASN A 138 11.24 19.66 -1.75
C ASN A 138 12.20 18.57 -2.30
N ASP A 139 13.49 18.65 -2.00
CA ASP A 139 14.47 17.64 -2.41
C ASP A 139 14.20 16.30 -1.70
N SER A 140 13.76 16.33 -0.44
CA SER A 140 13.43 15.12 0.34
C SER A 140 12.21 14.33 -0.15
N GLU A 141 11.29 14.96 -0.90
CA GLU A 141 10.23 14.23 -1.61
C GLU A 141 10.78 13.44 -2.81
N THR A 142 11.88 13.93 -3.39
CA THR A 142 12.49 13.36 -4.61
C THR A 142 13.33 12.11 -4.31
N GLU A 143 13.98 12.02 -3.15
CA GLU A 143 14.77 10.83 -2.79
C GLU A 143 13.92 9.62 -2.40
N SER A 144 12.71 9.81 -1.85
CA SER A 144 11.76 8.69 -1.64
C SER A 144 11.25 8.07 -2.95
N SER A 145 11.40 8.80 -4.07
CA SER A 145 11.00 8.37 -5.41
C SER A 145 12.15 7.75 -6.22
N GLU A 146 13.42 8.01 -5.86
CA GLU A 146 14.61 7.51 -6.59
C GLU A 146 15.25 6.24 -5.98
N GLU A 147 14.98 5.90 -4.73
CA GLU A 147 15.40 4.59 -4.17
C GLU A 147 14.63 3.40 -4.81
N GLY A 148 13.58 3.69 -5.59
CA GLY A 148 12.91 2.73 -6.47
C GLY A 148 13.46 2.63 -7.90
N ARG A 149 14.49 3.40 -8.29
CA ARG A 149 15.02 3.42 -9.68
C ARG A 149 16.51 3.15 -9.85
N ARG A 150 17.29 2.94 -8.78
CA ARG A 150 18.73 2.58 -8.87
C ARG A 150 19.06 1.14 -8.49
N LEU A 151 18.15 0.21 -8.79
CA LEU A 151 18.48 -1.18 -9.05
C LEU A 151 18.07 -1.55 -10.48
N GLN A 152 18.68 -0.88 -11.46
CA GLN A 152 18.93 -1.40 -12.82
C GLN A 152 20.28 -0.86 -13.31
#